data_AF-A0A7C5D7Y6-F1
#
_entry.id   AF-A0A7C5D7Y6-F1
#
_cell.length_a   1.000
_cell.length_b   1.000
_cell.length_c   1.000
_cell.angle_alpha   90.00
_cell.angle_beta   90.00
_cell.angle_gamma   90.00
#
_symmetry.space_group_name_H-M   'P 1'
#
loop_
_entity.id
_entity.type
_entity.pdbx_description
1 polymer ?
#
loop_
_entity_poly.entity_id
_entity_poly.type
_entity_poly.pdbx_seq_one_letter_code
_entity_poly.pdbx_strand_id
1 'polypeptide(L)'
;MEKIVNGGFGLARTEDGVCLILYAVPGDLLQVECSDSINPKFCWIKKIEKPSIHRIESNCPNFTACGGCDFQNMEYRYELEMKKDIVIEDMKRISKIELDNVEVIHSKPDYYRNNVQFKADENGNVGFFRKKSNEVVPLPEKSDGCLIIDQKINTFVKEVRKAVKFKKGGFRVRSNREGIIYKKGIPGIEDDSYCFYNALDMKFRIGIDDFFQVNNYLYEDWLRIVIDYIDPVNRDLVVDLFAGSGFISIPVAKKAGRVFGMEINGSAVKNAKYNAKINEVNNVIFKRVDVNRGFYVKDKIDKVVVDPPRLGMSRLLIDEITERAPEIIVYVSCNSSTFSRDVGLLYKKGYSIDKITVVDLFPRTAHVEVIARLLKGDKWIAKAL
;
A
#
# COMPACT_ATOMS: atom_id res chain seq x y z
N MET A 1 -0.74 -26.15 -9.41
CA MET A 1 -0.63 -25.01 -8.48
C MET A 1 -2.03 -24.55 -8.14
N GLU A 2 -2.36 -24.37 -6.85
CA GLU A 2 -3.75 -24.20 -6.41
C GLU A 2 -4.23 -22.75 -6.37
N LYS A 3 -3.50 -21.86 -5.68
CA LYS A 3 -3.92 -20.47 -5.39
C LYS A 3 -2.74 -19.58 -5.05
N ILE A 4 -2.96 -18.27 -4.99
CA ILE A 4 -1.97 -17.30 -4.47
C ILE A 4 -2.25 -17.02 -3.00
N VAL A 5 -1.19 -16.89 -2.20
CA VAL A 5 -1.26 -16.46 -0.79
C VAL A 5 -0.53 -15.14 -0.55
N ASN A 6 -0.72 -14.54 0.64
CA ASN A 6 -0.05 -13.29 1.01
C ASN A 6 1.47 -13.38 0.78
N GLY A 7 2.04 -12.31 0.23
CA GLY A 7 3.43 -12.27 -0.25
C GLY A 7 3.61 -12.69 -1.72
N GLY A 8 2.53 -13.07 -2.41
CA GLY A 8 2.54 -13.35 -3.85
C GLY A 8 3.09 -14.71 -4.22
N PHE A 9 3.10 -15.65 -3.28
CA PHE A 9 3.52 -17.01 -3.53
C PHE A 9 2.34 -17.83 -4.07
N GLY A 10 2.57 -18.61 -5.11
CA GLY A 10 1.69 -19.71 -5.46
C GLY A 10 1.84 -20.82 -4.43
N LEU A 11 0.72 -21.28 -3.89
CA LEU A 11 0.65 -22.39 -2.96
C LEU A 11 0.30 -23.67 -3.71
N ALA A 12 1.08 -24.72 -3.48
CA ALA A 12 0.77 -26.08 -3.92
C ALA A 12 1.01 -27.05 -2.76
N ARG A 13 0.29 -28.16 -2.76
CA ARG A 13 0.55 -29.28 -1.85
C ARG A 13 1.13 -30.46 -2.63
N THR A 14 2.14 -31.07 -2.06
CA THR A 14 2.75 -32.32 -2.53
C THR A 14 2.70 -33.35 -1.40
N GLU A 15 3.07 -34.60 -1.68
CA GLU A 15 3.24 -35.62 -0.63
C GLU A 15 4.24 -35.16 0.46
N ASP A 16 5.25 -34.37 0.06
CA ASP A 16 6.29 -33.84 0.96
C ASP A 16 5.91 -32.54 1.73
N GLY A 17 4.67 -32.05 1.63
CA GLY A 17 4.19 -30.87 2.36
C GLY A 17 3.74 -29.69 1.50
N VAL A 18 3.74 -28.48 2.08
CA VAL A 18 3.28 -27.25 1.43
C VAL A 18 4.45 -26.55 0.73
N CYS A 19 4.28 -26.22 -0.55
CA CYS A 19 5.25 -25.54 -1.38
C CYS A 19 4.78 -24.10 -1.69
N LEU A 20 5.70 -23.14 -1.53
CA LEU A 20 5.53 -21.73 -1.87
C LEU A 20 6.42 -21.38 -3.07
N ILE A 21 5.80 -21.03 -4.20
CA ILE A 21 6.46 -20.89 -5.49
C ILE A 21 6.26 -19.46 -6.01
N LEU A 22 7.34 -18.72 -6.24
CA LEU A 22 7.27 -17.40 -6.86
C LEU A 22 6.95 -17.52 -8.36
N TYR A 23 6.18 -16.55 -8.88
CA TYR A 23 5.82 -16.44 -10.30
C TYR A 23 4.95 -17.59 -10.83
N ALA A 24 4.42 -18.46 -9.96
CA ALA A 24 3.45 -19.45 -10.34
C ALA A 24 2.05 -18.82 -10.47
N VAL A 25 1.23 -19.32 -11.39
CA VAL A 25 -0.10 -18.81 -11.71
C VAL A 25 -1.16 -19.90 -11.48
N PRO A 26 -2.33 -19.56 -10.90
CA PRO A 26 -3.58 -20.31 -10.92
C PRO A 26 -3.68 -21.53 -11.84
N GLY A 27 -3.40 -22.77 -11.44
CA GLY A 27 -3.58 -23.92 -12.36
C GLY A 27 -2.39 -24.28 -13.26
N ASP A 28 -1.22 -23.68 -13.09
CA ASP A 28 0.02 -24.20 -13.69
C ASP A 28 0.30 -25.65 -13.21
N LEU A 29 0.83 -26.47 -14.13
CA LEU A 29 1.56 -27.72 -13.82
C LEU A 29 3.06 -27.45 -13.95
N LEU A 30 3.80 -27.64 -12.86
CA LEU A 30 5.19 -27.17 -12.73
C LEU A 30 6.10 -28.32 -12.28
N GLN A 31 7.29 -28.37 -12.85
CA GLN A 31 8.45 -29.01 -12.23
C GLN A 31 9.19 -27.95 -11.42
N VAL A 32 9.38 -28.20 -10.12
CA VAL A 32 10.02 -27.25 -9.20
C VAL A 32 11.21 -27.88 -8.50
N GLU A 33 12.16 -27.03 -8.14
CA GLU A 33 13.23 -27.34 -7.20
C GLU A 33 12.91 -26.66 -5.87
N CYS A 34 13.03 -27.37 -4.76
CA CYS A 34 12.65 -26.87 -3.44
C CYS A 34 13.86 -26.78 -2.52
N SER A 35 13.82 -25.80 -1.62
CA SER A 35 14.78 -25.68 -0.52
C SER A 35 14.65 -26.83 0.49
N ASP A 36 15.69 -27.03 1.31
CA ASP A 36 15.70 -28.00 2.41
C ASP A 36 14.80 -27.65 3.62
N SER A 37 14.00 -26.58 3.52
CA SER A 37 13.03 -26.21 4.56
C SER A 37 12.01 -27.33 4.78
N ILE A 38 11.56 -27.53 6.02
CA ILE A 38 10.65 -28.62 6.37
C ILE A 38 9.21 -28.31 5.91
N ASN A 39 8.65 -27.17 6.35
CA ASN A 39 7.31 -26.73 5.94
C ASN A 39 7.06 -25.27 6.40
N PRO A 40 6.66 -24.34 5.51
CA PRO A 40 6.54 -24.50 4.07
C PRO A 40 7.91 -24.60 3.38
N LYS A 41 7.97 -25.34 2.27
CA LYS A 41 9.12 -25.37 1.37
C LYS A 41 9.07 -24.18 0.43
N PHE A 42 10.18 -23.46 0.28
CA PHE A 42 10.30 -22.45 -0.79
C PHE A 42 10.83 -23.13 -2.04
N CYS A 43 10.15 -22.93 -3.17
CA CYS A 43 10.48 -23.62 -4.41
C CYS A 43 10.59 -22.66 -5.60
N TRP A 44 11.40 -23.05 -6.57
CA TRP A 44 11.69 -22.32 -7.80
C TRP A 44 11.26 -23.14 -9.01
N ILE A 45 10.65 -22.48 -10.00
CA ILE A 45 10.18 -23.12 -11.22
C ILE A 45 11.40 -23.53 -12.05
N LYS A 46 11.58 -24.84 -12.28
CA LYS A 46 12.55 -25.38 -13.25
C LYS A 46 11.94 -25.46 -14.64
N LYS A 47 10.69 -25.92 -14.72
CA LYS A 47 9.95 -26.08 -15.98
C LYS A 47 8.45 -25.91 -15.76
N ILE A 48 7.79 -25.29 -16.74
CA ILE A 48 6.33 -25.24 -16.81
C ILE A 48 5.90 -26.35 -17.77
N GLU A 49 5.30 -27.41 -17.25
CA GLU A 49 4.82 -28.54 -18.06
C GLU A 49 3.51 -28.21 -18.77
N LYS A 50 2.61 -27.51 -18.07
CA LYS A 50 1.37 -26.98 -18.64
C LYS A 50 1.09 -25.62 -18.02
N PRO A 51 1.07 -24.53 -18.82
CA PRO A 51 0.73 -23.22 -18.30
C PRO A 51 -0.75 -23.14 -17.92
N SER A 52 -1.04 -22.34 -16.90
CA SER A 52 -2.39 -21.84 -16.62
C SER A 52 -2.98 -21.13 -17.83
N ILE A 53 -4.31 -21.18 -17.97
CA ILE A 53 -5.03 -20.37 -18.95
C ILE A 53 -4.91 -18.87 -18.70
N HIS A 54 -4.61 -18.45 -17.46
CA HIS A 54 -4.44 -17.05 -17.06
C HIS A 54 -2.97 -16.59 -17.10
N ARG A 55 -2.05 -17.48 -17.49
CA ARG A 55 -0.64 -17.14 -17.62
C ARG A 55 -0.41 -16.41 -18.94
N ILE A 56 0.26 -15.27 -18.87
CA ILE A 56 0.70 -14.50 -20.03
C ILE A 56 2.22 -14.37 -20.04
N GLU A 57 2.78 -14.04 -21.21
CA GLU A 57 4.17 -13.62 -21.32
C GLU A 57 4.33 -12.19 -20.79
N SER A 58 5.43 -11.93 -20.06
CA SER A 58 5.71 -10.60 -19.54
C SER A 58 6.40 -9.75 -20.61
N ASN A 59 5.88 -8.54 -20.83
CA ASN A 59 6.51 -7.53 -21.70
C ASN A 59 7.73 -6.85 -21.04
N CYS A 60 8.04 -7.17 -19.77
CA CYS A 60 9.19 -6.61 -19.07
C CYS A 60 10.37 -7.58 -19.18
N PRO A 61 11.47 -7.22 -19.87
CA PRO A 61 12.62 -8.11 -20.04
C PRO A 61 13.36 -8.41 -18.72
N ASN A 62 13.13 -7.59 -17.69
CA ASN A 62 13.70 -7.78 -16.37
C ASN A 62 12.76 -8.53 -15.41
N PHE A 63 11.57 -8.96 -15.85
CA PHE A 63 10.67 -9.73 -15.02
C PHE A 63 11.34 -11.03 -14.57
N THR A 64 11.02 -11.49 -13.36
CA THR A 64 11.71 -12.54 -12.58
C THR A 64 13.08 -12.20 -12.00
N ALA A 65 13.87 -11.33 -12.63
CA ALA A 65 15.15 -10.85 -12.10
C ALA A 65 14.97 -9.63 -11.16
N CYS A 66 14.29 -8.59 -11.64
CA CYS A 66 13.99 -7.38 -10.86
C CYS A 66 13.04 -7.69 -9.70
N GLY A 67 13.33 -7.16 -8.51
CA GLY A 67 12.49 -7.34 -7.32
C GLY A 67 11.22 -6.47 -7.28
N GLY A 68 10.86 -5.79 -8.37
CA GLY A 68 9.79 -4.79 -8.40
C GLY A 68 8.38 -5.32 -8.66
N CYS A 69 8.23 -6.41 -9.41
CA CYS A 69 6.93 -6.97 -9.83
C CYS A 69 6.84 -8.47 -9.49
N ASP A 70 5.62 -8.93 -9.25
CA ASP A 70 5.31 -10.32 -8.88
C ASP A 70 4.41 -11.02 -9.90
N PHE A 71 3.53 -10.27 -10.59
CA PHE A 71 2.42 -10.82 -11.37
C PHE A 71 2.39 -10.40 -12.85
N GLN A 72 3.52 -9.93 -13.41
CA GLN A 72 3.58 -9.54 -14.82
C GLN A 72 3.34 -10.71 -15.80
N ASN A 73 3.39 -11.95 -15.33
CA ASN A 73 3.08 -13.16 -16.08
C ASN A 73 1.64 -13.67 -15.86
N MET A 74 0.76 -12.83 -15.31
CA MET A 74 -0.63 -13.14 -15.05
C MET A 74 -1.54 -12.10 -15.70
N GLU A 75 -2.65 -12.55 -16.28
CA GLU A 75 -3.71 -11.65 -16.75
C GLU A 75 -4.13 -10.70 -15.64
N TYR A 76 -4.24 -9.41 -15.94
CA TYR A 76 -4.51 -8.40 -14.91
C TYR A 76 -5.87 -8.59 -14.23
N ARG A 77 -6.89 -9.05 -14.96
CA ARG A 77 -8.20 -9.36 -14.35
C ARG A 77 -8.08 -10.46 -13.30
N TYR A 78 -7.30 -11.50 -13.60
CA TYR A 78 -7.06 -12.59 -12.67
C TYR A 78 -6.18 -12.17 -11.49
N GLU A 79 -5.25 -11.23 -11.68
CA GLU A 79 -4.51 -10.60 -10.58
C GLU A 79 -5.46 -9.94 -9.55
N LEU A 80 -6.48 -9.23 -10.01
CA LEU A 80 -7.46 -8.57 -9.15
C LEU A 80 -8.29 -9.60 -8.33
N GLU A 81 -8.69 -10.70 -8.97
CA GLU A 81 -9.37 -11.82 -8.31
C GLU A 81 -8.48 -12.42 -7.22
N MET A 82 -7.21 -12.70 -7.53
CA MET A 82 -6.25 -13.24 -6.55
C MET A 82 -6.01 -12.30 -5.38
N LYS A 83 -5.91 -10.98 -5.62
CA LYS A 83 -5.76 -9.99 -4.54
C LYS A 83 -6.98 -9.96 -3.61
N LYS A 84 -8.19 -10.05 -4.17
CA LYS A 84 -9.42 -10.19 -3.40
C LYS A 84 -9.43 -11.47 -2.58
N ASP A 85 -9.06 -12.60 -3.19
CA ASP A 85 -9.05 -13.91 -2.53
C ASP A 85 -8.04 -13.97 -1.37
N ILE A 86 -6.87 -13.34 -1.51
CA ILE A 86 -5.89 -13.22 -0.42
C ILE A 86 -6.52 -12.57 0.82
N VAL A 87 -7.30 -11.50 0.63
CA VAL A 87 -7.96 -10.79 1.74
C VAL A 87 -9.04 -11.66 2.38
N ILE A 88 -9.88 -12.29 1.57
CA ILE A 88 -10.95 -13.17 2.04
C ILE A 88 -10.36 -14.35 2.84
N GLU A 89 -9.31 -14.97 2.32
CA GLU A 89 -8.64 -16.08 2.99
C GLU A 89 -7.96 -15.66 4.30
N ASP A 90 -7.23 -14.55 4.30
CA ASP A 90 -6.55 -14.08 5.51
C ASP A 90 -7.57 -13.71 6.60
N MET A 91 -8.71 -13.11 6.24
CA MET A 91 -9.80 -12.84 7.17
C MET A 91 -10.37 -14.14 7.76
N LYS A 92 -10.75 -15.10 6.91
CA LYS A 92 -11.28 -16.39 7.37
C LYS A 92 -10.28 -17.13 8.26
N ARG A 93 -9.01 -17.15 7.88
CA ARG A 93 -7.98 -17.93 8.58
C ARG A 93 -7.53 -17.28 9.89
N ILE A 94 -7.28 -15.96 9.88
CA ILE A 94 -6.65 -15.21 10.98
C ILE A 94 -7.71 -14.64 11.91
N SER A 95 -8.71 -13.93 11.38
CA SER A 95 -9.73 -13.27 12.20
C SER A 95 -10.92 -14.16 12.54
N LYS A 96 -11.10 -15.28 11.82
CA LYS A 96 -12.27 -16.17 11.89
C LYS A 96 -13.57 -15.50 11.47
N ILE A 97 -13.46 -14.56 10.52
CA ILE A 97 -14.59 -13.80 9.97
C ILE A 97 -14.70 -14.14 8.48
N GLU A 98 -15.89 -14.54 8.03
CA GLU A 98 -16.18 -14.72 6.61
C GLU A 98 -16.65 -13.41 5.98
N LEU A 99 -16.18 -13.14 4.76
CA LEU A 99 -16.54 -11.95 4.00
C LEU A 99 -17.34 -12.36 2.77
N ASP A 100 -18.54 -11.81 2.62
CA ASP A 100 -19.42 -12.12 1.49
C ASP A 100 -19.24 -11.10 0.35
N ASN A 101 -19.16 -9.80 0.67
CA ASN A 101 -19.10 -8.71 -0.31
C ASN A 101 -17.83 -7.89 -0.16
N VAL A 102 -16.81 -8.24 -0.95
CA VAL A 102 -15.57 -7.45 -1.08
C VAL A 102 -15.55 -6.76 -2.44
N GLU A 103 -15.61 -5.44 -2.43
CA GLU A 103 -15.46 -4.61 -3.63
C GLU A 103 -13.99 -4.51 -4.03
N VAL A 104 -13.72 -4.38 -5.33
CA VAL A 104 -12.36 -4.17 -5.85
C VAL A 104 -12.35 -2.93 -6.72
N ILE A 105 -11.53 -1.96 -6.35
CA ILE A 105 -11.28 -0.74 -7.11
C ILE A 105 -9.89 -0.83 -7.73
N HIS A 106 -9.79 -0.56 -9.02
CA HIS A 106 -8.54 -0.68 -9.75
C HIS A 106 -8.46 0.38 -10.84
N SER A 107 -7.25 0.57 -11.37
CA SER A 107 -6.98 1.40 -12.53
C SER A 107 -6.14 0.62 -13.55
N LYS A 108 -5.55 1.30 -14.52
CA LYS A 108 -4.62 0.67 -15.45
C LYS A 108 -3.36 0.18 -14.72
N PRO A 109 -2.81 -0.99 -15.12
CA PRO A 109 -1.70 -1.59 -14.40
C PRO A 109 -0.32 -0.98 -14.72
N ASP A 110 -0.27 -0.11 -15.73
CA ASP A 110 0.99 0.45 -16.26
C ASP A 110 1.10 1.96 -15.98
N TYR A 111 2.33 2.43 -15.86
CA TYR A 111 2.71 3.83 -15.72
C TYR A 111 1.98 4.58 -14.58
N TYR A 112 1.73 3.89 -13.47
CA TYR A 112 0.99 4.45 -12.32
C TYR A 112 1.90 5.01 -11.23
N ARG A 113 3.11 4.48 -11.10
CA ARG A 113 3.97 4.72 -9.94
C ARG A 113 4.66 6.07 -10.02
N ASN A 114 4.26 6.95 -9.12
CA ASN A 114 4.64 8.35 -9.06
C ASN A 114 5.82 8.66 -8.13
N ASN A 115 6.32 7.64 -7.42
CA ASN A 115 7.40 7.77 -6.44
C ASN A 115 8.28 6.53 -6.53
N VAL A 116 9.53 6.76 -6.88
CA VAL A 116 10.51 5.70 -7.16
C VAL A 116 11.79 6.00 -6.42
N GLN A 117 12.32 4.98 -5.75
CA GLN A 117 13.68 4.98 -5.24
C GLN A 117 14.54 4.08 -6.12
N PHE A 118 15.41 4.67 -6.92
CA PHE A 118 16.37 3.97 -7.76
C PHE A 118 17.60 3.59 -6.95
N LYS A 119 18.29 2.54 -7.41
CA LYS A 119 19.57 2.08 -6.88
C LYS A 119 20.63 2.20 -7.96
N ALA A 120 21.82 2.61 -7.56
CA ALA A 120 23.00 2.63 -8.39
C ALA A 120 24.05 1.69 -7.82
N ASP A 121 24.73 0.93 -8.68
CA ASP A 121 25.87 0.10 -8.30
C ASP A 121 27.20 0.85 -8.39
N GLU A 122 28.31 0.14 -8.12
CA GLU A 122 29.67 0.69 -8.17
C GLU A 122 30.12 1.07 -9.59
N ASN A 123 29.51 0.46 -10.61
CA ASN A 123 29.78 0.73 -12.02
C ASN A 123 28.92 1.88 -12.57
N GLY A 124 28.01 2.44 -11.76
CA GLY A 124 27.10 3.51 -12.15
C GLY A 124 25.83 3.01 -12.86
N ASN A 125 25.59 1.70 -12.91
CA ASN A 125 24.34 1.18 -13.46
C ASN A 125 23.18 1.54 -12.54
N VAL A 126 22.10 2.06 -13.12
CA VAL A 126 20.91 2.49 -12.39
C VAL A 126 19.76 1.51 -12.65
N GLY A 127 19.12 1.08 -11.58
CA GLY A 127 17.93 0.23 -11.65
C GLY A 127 17.36 -0.11 -10.28
N PHE A 128 16.95 -1.36 -10.12
CA PHE A 128 16.35 -1.89 -8.90
C PHE A 128 17.14 -3.07 -8.39
N PHE A 129 17.02 -3.37 -7.11
CA PHE A 129 17.63 -4.58 -6.59
C PHE A 129 16.95 -5.84 -7.16
N ARG A 130 17.77 -6.86 -7.43
CA ARG A 130 17.32 -8.22 -7.68
C ARG A 130 16.52 -8.71 -6.48
N LYS A 131 15.50 -9.53 -6.72
CA LYS A 131 14.65 -10.06 -5.65
C LYS A 131 15.51 -10.80 -4.60
N LYS A 132 15.35 -10.43 -3.33
CA LYS A 132 16.11 -10.97 -2.18
C LYS A 132 17.64 -10.80 -2.30
N SER A 133 18.13 -9.76 -2.98
CA SER A 133 19.56 -9.44 -3.12
C SER A 133 19.76 -7.91 -3.07
N ASN A 134 21.01 -7.47 -2.95
CA ASN A 134 21.43 -6.07 -3.11
C ASN A 134 22.14 -5.82 -4.46
N GLU A 135 22.13 -6.81 -5.35
CA GLU A 135 22.61 -6.69 -6.73
C GLU A 135 21.65 -5.80 -7.53
N VAL A 136 22.17 -4.82 -8.26
CA VAL A 136 21.34 -3.95 -9.11
C VAL A 136 21.07 -4.64 -10.44
N VAL A 137 19.79 -4.80 -10.78
CA VAL A 137 19.30 -5.11 -12.12
C VAL A 137 19.09 -3.78 -12.84
N PRO A 138 19.92 -3.44 -13.86
CA PRO A 138 19.81 -2.17 -14.56
C PRO A 138 18.45 -2.00 -15.23
N LEU A 139 17.99 -0.75 -15.37
CA LEU A 139 16.80 -0.47 -16.17
C LEU A 139 17.01 -0.96 -17.62
N PRO A 140 15.98 -1.56 -18.23
CA PRO A 140 16.08 -2.08 -19.59
C PRO A 140 16.41 -0.96 -20.58
N GLU A 141 17.43 -1.17 -21.41
CA GLU A 141 17.90 -0.16 -22.38
C GLU A 141 17.06 -0.11 -23.66
N LYS A 142 16.52 -1.26 -24.07
CA LYS A 142 15.73 -1.43 -25.30
C LYS A 142 14.24 -1.10 -25.12
N SER A 143 13.77 -0.90 -23.89
CA SER A 143 12.41 -0.43 -23.62
C SER A 143 12.43 1.00 -23.10
N ASP A 144 11.26 1.63 -23.05
CA ASP A 144 11.08 2.98 -22.50
C ASP A 144 11.17 3.02 -20.96
N GLY A 145 12.08 2.24 -20.37
CA GLY A 145 12.24 2.09 -18.92
C GLY A 145 11.31 1.02 -18.33
N CYS A 146 10.82 1.28 -17.12
CA CYS A 146 9.99 0.33 -16.37
C CYS A 146 8.50 0.57 -16.61
N LEU A 147 7.77 -0.49 -16.98
CA LEU A 147 6.35 -0.42 -17.39
C LEU A 147 5.39 0.09 -16.30
N ILE A 148 5.75 0.00 -15.02
CA ILE A 148 4.87 0.45 -13.92
C ILE A 148 5.20 1.87 -13.42
N ILE A 149 6.33 2.44 -13.84
CA ILE A 149 6.77 3.78 -13.43
C ILE A 149 6.13 4.82 -14.33
N ASP A 150 5.68 5.95 -13.76
CA ASP A 150 5.19 7.09 -14.55
C ASP A 150 6.19 7.43 -15.68
N GLN A 151 5.70 7.53 -16.91
CA GLN A 151 6.52 7.76 -18.09
C GLN A 151 7.42 9.00 -17.95
N LYS A 152 6.98 10.04 -17.24
CA LYS A 152 7.79 11.22 -16.98
C LYS A 152 9.05 10.90 -16.18
N ILE A 153 8.94 10.00 -15.21
CA ILE A 153 10.10 9.52 -14.42
C ILE A 153 11.00 8.66 -15.31
N ASN A 154 10.44 7.75 -16.13
CA ASN A 154 11.24 6.96 -17.07
C ASN A 154 12.07 7.86 -18.00
N THR A 155 11.44 8.86 -18.62
CA THR A 155 12.11 9.84 -19.49
C THR A 155 13.17 10.62 -18.72
N PHE A 156 12.83 11.17 -17.55
CA PHE A 156 13.78 11.92 -16.72
C PHE A 156 15.02 11.09 -16.37
N VAL A 157 14.84 9.85 -15.90
CA VAL A 157 15.96 8.98 -15.50
C VAL A 157 16.80 8.56 -16.69
N LYS A 158 16.19 8.34 -17.87
CA LYS A 158 16.93 8.06 -19.11
C LYS A 158 17.90 9.19 -19.46
N GLU A 159 17.46 10.45 -19.32
CA GLU A 159 18.32 11.61 -19.62
C GLU A 159 19.36 11.85 -18.52
N VAL A 160 18.98 11.76 -17.24
CA VAL A 160 19.92 11.94 -16.13
C VAL A 160 21.04 10.91 -16.17
N ARG A 161 20.76 9.65 -16.54
CA ARG A 161 21.79 8.60 -16.70
C ARG A 161 22.84 8.92 -17.77
N LYS A 162 22.52 9.74 -18.77
CA LYS A 162 23.48 10.19 -19.79
C LYS A 162 24.34 11.35 -19.29
N ALA A 163 23.78 12.21 -18.44
CA ALA A 163 24.42 13.43 -17.96
C ALA A 163 25.23 13.24 -16.66
N VAL A 164 24.87 12.24 -15.84
CA VAL A 164 25.41 12.06 -14.49
C VAL A 164 26.08 10.70 -14.34
N LYS A 165 27.30 10.70 -13.81
CA LYS A 165 27.98 9.49 -13.36
C LYS A 165 27.56 9.13 -11.95
N PHE A 166 26.79 8.05 -11.80
CA PHE A 166 26.37 7.55 -10.51
C PHE A 166 27.48 6.78 -9.78
N LYS A 167 27.43 6.84 -8.45
CA LYS A 167 28.18 5.96 -7.55
C LYS A 167 27.19 5.06 -6.83
N LYS A 168 27.70 4.01 -6.17
CA LYS A 168 26.90 3.11 -5.33
C LYS A 168 26.04 3.90 -4.36
N GLY A 169 24.73 3.66 -4.38
CA GLY A 169 23.79 4.39 -3.54
C GLY A 169 22.36 4.30 -4.05
N GLY A 170 21.53 5.27 -3.66
CA GLY A 170 20.19 5.39 -4.17
C GLY A 170 19.74 6.84 -4.22
N PHE A 171 18.84 7.12 -5.15
CA PHE A 171 18.23 8.43 -5.33
C PHE A 171 16.73 8.26 -5.50
N ARG A 172 15.98 9.32 -5.24
CA ARG A 172 14.53 9.32 -5.33
C ARG A 172 14.08 10.27 -6.43
N VAL A 173 13.06 9.85 -7.16
CA VAL A 173 12.35 10.69 -8.12
C VAL A 173 10.86 10.54 -7.86
N ARG A 174 10.15 11.66 -7.83
CA ARG A 174 8.69 11.71 -7.81
C ARG A 174 8.15 12.50 -8.99
N SER A 175 6.95 12.16 -9.43
CA SER A 175 6.14 12.95 -10.34
C SER A 175 4.81 13.30 -9.69
N ASN A 176 4.22 14.42 -10.08
CA ASN A 176 2.81 14.72 -9.80
C ASN A 176 1.97 14.70 -11.10
N ARG A 177 0.65 14.83 -10.97
CA ARG A 177 -0.28 14.87 -12.13
C ARG A 177 -0.02 16.06 -13.07
N GLU A 178 0.49 17.17 -12.56
CA GLU A 178 0.84 18.38 -13.36
C GLU A 178 2.12 18.19 -14.20
N GLY A 179 2.85 17.10 -13.98
CA GLY A 179 4.06 16.79 -14.75
C GLY A 179 5.36 17.26 -14.11
N ILE A 180 5.30 17.83 -12.92
CA ILE A 180 6.49 18.28 -12.18
C ILE A 180 7.28 17.07 -11.68
N ILE A 181 8.60 17.08 -11.90
CA ILE A 181 9.55 16.10 -11.39
C ILE A 181 10.26 16.67 -10.16
N TYR A 182 10.20 15.92 -9.06
CA TYR A 182 10.93 16.19 -7.84
C TYR A 182 11.99 15.12 -7.63
N LYS A 183 13.16 15.48 -7.13
CA LYS A 183 14.31 14.59 -7.04
C LYS A 183 15.09 14.79 -5.74
N LYS A 184 15.79 13.74 -5.33
CA LYS A 184 16.73 13.80 -4.21
C LYS A 184 17.84 12.76 -4.37
N GLY A 185 19.07 13.15 -4.08
CA GLY A 185 20.24 12.27 -4.04
C GLY A 185 20.88 12.01 -5.40
N ILE A 186 20.66 12.88 -6.40
CA ILE A 186 21.30 12.75 -7.72
C ILE A 186 22.60 13.57 -7.73
N PRO A 187 23.76 12.97 -8.01
CA PRO A 187 25.04 13.70 -7.99
C PRO A 187 25.04 14.93 -8.91
N GLY A 188 25.44 16.08 -8.37
CA GLY A 188 25.53 17.34 -9.13
C GLY A 188 24.18 17.99 -9.45
N ILE A 189 23.07 17.46 -8.95
CA ILE A 189 21.73 18.05 -9.11
C ILE A 189 21.18 18.42 -7.74
N GLU A 190 20.61 19.62 -7.62
CA GLU A 190 19.99 20.10 -6.38
C GLU A 190 18.77 19.26 -5.97
N ASP A 191 18.68 19.01 -4.67
CA ASP A 191 17.63 18.20 -4.04
C ASP A 191 16.36 19.03 -3.78
N ASP A 192 15.21 18.48 -4.15
CA ASP A 192 13.92 18.98 -3.72
C ASP A 192 13.63 18.53 -2.27
N SER A 193 13.12 19.44 -1.45
CA SER A 193 12.76 19.11 -0.05
C SER A 193 11.35 18.51 0.07
N TYR A 194 10.45 18.80 -0.87
CA TYR A 194 9.05 18.39 -0.86
C TYR A 194 8.49 18.28 -2.27
N CYS A 195 7.29 17.70 -2.37
CA CYS A 195 6.49 17.59 -3.57
C CYS A 195 5.09 18.15 -3.32
N PHE A 196 4.45 18.66 -4.36
CA PHE A 196 3.03 19.02 -4.31
C PHE A 196 2.17 18.02 -5.09
N TYR A 197 1.08 17.59 -4.46
CA TYR A 197 0.03 16.78 -5.07
C TYR A 197 -1.31 17.48 -4.91
N ASN A 198 -2.21 17.26 -5.86
CA ASN A 198 -3.59 17.75 -5.79
C ASN A 198 -4.56 16.57 -5.68
N ALA A 199 -5.57 16.70 -4.83
CA ALA A 199 -6.66 15.74 -4.67
C ALA A 199 -7.89 16.49 -4.11
N LEU A 200 -9.10 16.19 -4.60
CA LEU A 200 -10.35 16.79 -4.09
C LEU A 200 -10.31 18.34 -4.05
N ASP A 201 -9.77 18.96 -5.11
CA ASP A 201 -9.56 20.42 -5.22
C ASP A 201 -8.67 21.03 -4.12
N MET A 202 -7.91 20.20 -3.41
CA MET A 202 -6.96 20.59 -2.37
C MET A 202 -5.52 20.32 -2.81
N LYS A 203 -4.59 21.10 -2.28
CA LYS A 203 -3.15 21.00 -2.54
C LYS A 203 -2.41 20.50 -1.31
N PHE A 204 -1.55 19.51 -1.48
CA PHE A 204 -0.81 18.86 -0.40
C PHE A 204 0.69 18.92 -0.66
N ARG A 205 1.41 19.57 0.26
CA ARG A 205 2.85 19.49 0.38
C ARG A 205 3.24 18.23 1.14
N ILE A 206 4.07 17.40 0.51
CA ILE A 206 4.57 16.14 1.05
C ILE A 206 6.08 16.20 1.08
N GLY A 207 6.74 15.85 2.19
CA GLY A 207 8.20 15.78 2.21
C GLY A 207 8.71 14.76 1.19
N ILE A 208 9.84 15.05 0.55
CA ILE A 208 10.40 14.15 -0.49
C ILE A 208 10.72 12.75 0.07
N ASP A 209 10.94 12.63 1.39
CA ASP A 209 11.16 11.38 2.10
C ASP A 209 9.90 10.82 2.79
N ASP A 210 8.84 11.63 2.93
CA ASP A 210 7.60 11.25 3.62
C ASP A 210 6.79 10.26 2.74
N PHE A 211 6.06 9.35 3.37
CA PHE A 211 5.16 8.45 2.63
C PHE A 211 4.04 9.23 1.91
N PHE A 212 3.66 8.75 0.73
CA PHE A 212 2.47 9.19 0.00
C PHE A 212 2.03 8.08 -0.96
N GLN A 213 0.74 8.08 -1.29
CA GLN A 213 0.16 7.07 -2.17
C GLN A 213 0.81 7.12 -3.57
N VAL A 214 1.29 5.95 -4.02
CA VAL A 214 2.18 5.89 -5.19
C VAL A 214 1.45 5.84 -6.51
N ASN A 215 0.14 5.56 -6.52
CA ASN A 215 -0.63 5.36 -7.74
C ASN A 215 -1.33 6.66 -8.17
N ASN A 216 -0.80 7.29 -9.23
CA ASN A 216 -1.34 8.56 -9.76
C ASN A 216 -2.79 8.47 -10.21
N TYR A 217 -3.30 7.29 -10.53
CA TYR A 217 -4.68 7.12 -10.99
C TYR A 217 -5.65 6.88 -9.84
N LEU A 218 -5.19 6.32 -8.72
CA LEU A 218 -6.09 5.84 -7.65
C LEU A 218 -6.00 6.57 -6.33
N TYR A 219 -4.96 7.37 -6.05
CA TYR A 219 -4.84 7.97 -4.72
C TYR A 219 -6.05 8.86 -4.34
N GLU A 220 -6.72 9.47 -5.32
CA GLU A 220 -7.88 10.32 -5.08
C GLU A 220 -9.14 9.49 -4.86
N ASP A 221 -9.35 8.42 -5.63
CA ASP A 221 -10.46 7.49 -5.42
C ASP A 221 -10.32 6.74 -4.09
N TRP A 222 -9.11 6.32 -3.74
CA TRP A 222 -8.76 5.80 -2.42
C TRP A 222 -9.17 6.79 -1.31
N LEU A 223 -8.83 8.07 -1.48
CA LEU A 223 -9.17 9.10 -0.50
C LEU A 223 -10.69 9.32 -0.39
N ARG A 224 -11.43 9.27 -1.51
CA ARG A 224 -12.90 9.35 -1.52
C ARG A 224 -13.51 8.19 -0.74
N ILE A 225 -13.06 6.96 -0.97
CA ILE A 225 -13.55 5.77 -0.26
C ILE A 225 -13.29 5.91 1.25
N VAL A 226 -12.09 6.32 1.65
CA VAL A 226 -11.77 6.54 3.08
C VAL A 226 -12.71 7.58 3.69
N ILE A 227 -12.92 8.73 3.04
CA ILE A 227 -13.82 9.78 3.54
C ILE A 227 -15.27 9.30 3.61
N ASP A 228 -15.74 8.57 2.60
CA ASP A 228 -17.10 8.04 2.55
C ASP A 228 -17.32 6.97 3.62
N TYR A 229 -16.28 6.20 3.96
CA TYR A 229 -16.33 5.24 5.05
C TYR A 229 -16.30 5.92 6.42
N ILE A 230 -15.59 7.04 6.57
CA ILE A 230 -15.66 7.87 7.78
C ILE A 230 -17.05 8.51 7.89
N ASP A 231 -17.70 8.82 6.76
CA ASP A 231 -19.01 9.48 6.71
C ASP A 231 -19.11 10.74 7.60
N PRO A 232 -18.13 11.67 7.58
CA PRO A 232 -18.04 12.74 8.57
C PRO A 232 -19.19 13.75 8.45
N VAL A 233 -19.72 14.18 9.59
CA VAL A 233 -20.73 15.24 9.71
C VAL A 233 -20.31 16.30 10.74
N ASN A 234 -20.91 17.49 10.67
CA ASN A 234 -20.44 18.69 11.41
C ASN A 234 -20.47 18.57 12.95
N ARG A 235 -21.16 17.57 13.52
CA ARG A 235 -21.14 17.31 14.97
C ARG A 235 -19.96 16.44 15.42
N ASP A 236 -19.31 15.76 14.49
CA ASP A 236 -18.35 14.72 14.82
C ASP A 236 -17.02 15.29 15.29
N LEU A 237 -16.45 14.64 16.31
CA LEU A 237 -15.02 14.64 16.54
C LEU A 237 -14.39 13.40 15.90
N VAL A 238 -13.53 13.62 14.91
CA VAL A 238 -12.79 12.56 14.20
C VAL A 238 -11.33 12.55 14.62
N VAL A 239 -10.78 11.36 14.88
CA VAL A 239 -9.34 11.19 15.17
C VAL A 239 -8.68 10.37 14.06
N ASP A 240 -7.65 10.94 13.45
CA ASP A 240 -6.79 10.32 12.43
C ASP A 240 -5.47 9.92 13.10
N LEU A 241 -5.33 8.63 13.37
CA LEU A 241 -4.14 8.04 13.97
C LEU A 241 -3.26 7.55 12.81
N PHE A 242 -1.98 7.96 12.79
CA PHE A 242 -1.08 7.84 11.63
C PHE A 242 -1.35 8.86 10.52
N ALA A 243 -1.71 10.09 10.89
CA ALA A 243 -2.19 11.12 9.98
C ALA A 243 -1.20 11.57 8.89
N GLY A 244 0.09 11.22 9.00
CA GLY A 244 1.12 11.64 8.06
C GLY A 244 1.12 13.15 7.83
N SER A 245 1.01 13.56 6.57
CA SER A 245 0.93 14.97 6.14
C SER A 245 -0.51 15.51 6.09
N GLY A 246 -1.47 14.86 6.75
CA GLY A 246 -2.86 15.27 6.84
C GLY A 246 -3.71 14.98 5.60
N PHE A 247 -3.31 14.01 4.76
CA PHE A 247 -3.98 13.71 3.49
C PHE A 247 -5.44 13.25 3.68
N ILE A 248 -5.73 12.50 4.75
CA ILE A 248 -7.10 12.12 5.16
C ILE A 248 -7.71 13.23 6.03
N SER A 249 -7.02 13.61 7.11
CA SER A 249 -7.47 14.59 8.09
C SER A 249 -8.08 15.88 7.51
N ILE A 250 -7.44 16.48 6.50
CA ILE A 250 -7.81 17.81 5.98
C ILE A 250 -9.13 17.78 5.19
N PRO A 251 -9.31 16.86 4.21
CA PRO A 251 -10.62 16.66 3.57
C PRO A 251 -11.73 16.31 4.55
N VAL A 252 -11.47 15.45 5.55
CA VAL A 252 -12.47 15.08 6.57
C VAL A 252 -12.91 16.32 7.35
N ALA A 253 -11.96 17.20 7.71
CA ALA A 253 -12.24 18.42 8.45
C ALA A 253 -13.12 19.44 7.70
N LYS A 254 -13.25 19.35 6.36
CA LYS A 254 -14.24 20.17 5.63
C LYS A 254 -15.69 19.79 5.93
N LYS A 255 -15.94 18.59 6.47
CA LYS A 255 -17.28 18.08 6.80
C LYS A 255 -17.50 17.84 8.29
N ALA A 256 -16.46 17.42 9.01
CA ALA A 256 -16.50 17.15 10.44
C ALA A 256 -16.50 18.45 11.28
N GLY A 257 -17.00 18.38 12.51
CA GLY A 257 -16.92 19.51 13.45
C GLY A 257 -15.49 19.80 13.86
N ARG A 258 -14.73 18.76 14.22
CA ARG A 258 -13.33 18.87 14.63
C ARG A 258 -12.54 17.61 14.28
N VAL A 259 -11.28 17.79 13.89
CA VAL A 259 -10.36 16.68 13.59
C VAL A 259 -9.07 16.77 14.40
N PHE A 260 -8.60 15.64 14.92
CA PHE A 260 -7.25 15.50 15.48
C PHE A 260 -6.43 14.55 14.62
N GLY A 261 -5.32 15.04 14.06
CA GLY A 261 -4.36 14.21 13.35
C GLY A 261 -3.11 13.95 14.19
N MET A 262 -2.73 12.69 14.35
CA MET A 262 -1.59 12.28 15.18
C MET A 262 -0.58 11.47 14.39
N GLU A 263 0.68 11.89 14.45
CA GLU A 263 1.74 11.34 13.60
C GLU A 263 3.09 11.36 14.35
N ILE A 264 3.88 10.29 14.24
CA ILE A 264 5.17 10.19 14.95
C ILE A 264 6.29 10.99 14.26
N ASN A 265 6.22 11.11 12.93
CA ASN A 265 7.15 11.84 12.09
C ASN A 265 6.91 13.36 12.18
N GLY A 266 7.85 14.06 12.81
CA GLY A 266 7.76 15.51 12.98
C GLY A 266 7.81 16.31 11.66
N SER A 267 8.45 15.81 10.61
CA SER A 267 8.45 16.43 9.27
C SER A 267 7.05 16.36 8.66
N ALA A 268 6.43 15.18 8.71
CA ALA A 268 5.06 14.98 8.24
C ALA A 268 4.06 15.88 8.99
N VAL A 269 4.17 16.00 10.32
CA VAL A 269 3.34 16.94 11.12
C VAL A 269 3.52 18.41 10.68
N LYS A 270 4.76 18.84 10.38
CA LYS A 270 5.01 20.19 9.86
C LYS A 270 4.32 20.39 8.51
N ASN A 271 4.37 19.37 7.64
CA ASN A 271 3.68 19.37 6.36
C ASN A 271 2.14 19.37 6.53
N ALA A 272 1.60 18.59 7.48
CA ALA A 272 0.18 18.57 7.79
C ALA A 272 -0.36 19.94 8.23
N LYS A 273 0.36 20.63 9.12
CA LYS A 273 0.00 21.99 9.54
C LYS A 273 0.08 22.99 8.39
N TYR A 274 1.09 22.87 7.54
CA TYR A 274 1.20 23.70 6.34
C TYR A 274 0.04 23.44 5.39
N ASN A 275 -0.31 22.17 5.15
CA ASN A 275 -1.40 21.74 4.29
C ASN A 275 -2.76 22.25 4.80
N ALA A 276 -3.02 22.17 6.11
CA ALA A 276 -4.24 22.74 6.68
C ALA A 276 -4.35 24.24 6.43
N LYS A 277 -3.24 24.98 6.60
CA LYS A 277 -3.18 26.42 6.33
C LYS A 277 -3.45 26.76 4.86
N ILE A 278 -2.78 26.09 3.91
CA ILE A 278 -2.94 26.42 2.48
C ILE A 278 -4.28 25.98 1.89
N ASN A 279 -5.00 25.07 2.55
CA ASN A 279 -6.35 24.64 2.16
C ASN A 279 -7.44 25.31 3.01
N GLU A 280 -7.09 26.31 3.84
CA GLU A 280 -8.03 27.06 4.66
C GLU A 280 -8.89 26.16 5.55
N VAL A 281 -8.25 25.24 6.28
CA VAL A 281 -8.89 24.33 7.23
C VAL A 281 -8.38 24.62 8.64
N ASN A 282 -9.25 25.16 9.49
CA ASN A 282 -8.89 25.67 10.81
C ASN A 282 -9.36 24.77 11.97
N ASN A 283 -10.26 23.83 11.70
CA ASN A 283 -10.84 22.91 12.68
C ASN A 283 -10.09 21.56 12.77
N VAL A 284 -8.81 21.53 12.34
CA VAL A 284 -7.93 20.37 12.45
C VAL A 284 -6.70 20.69 13.31
N ILE A 285 -6.35 19.79 14.23
CA ILE A 285 -5.19 19.93 15.11
C ILE A 285 -4.24 18.76 14.87
N PHE A 286 -3.02 19.07 14.43
CA PHE A 286 -1.95 18.08 14.26
C PHE A 286 -0.98 18.05 15.44
N LYS A 287 -0.73 16.86 15.98
CA LYS A 287 0.21 16.63 17.09
C LYS A 287 1.21 15.52 16.74
N ARG A 288 2.44 15.70 17.22
CA ARG A 288 3.47 14.67 17.11
C ARG A 288 3.31 13.67 18.25
N VAL A 289 2.89 12.45 17.96
CA VAL A 289 2.59 11.42 18.97
C VAL A 289 2.96 10.04 18.41
N ASP A 290 3.59 9.21 19.24
CA ASP A 290 3.66 7.77 18.96
C ASP A 290 2.36 7.13 19.46
N VAL A 291 1.37 7.05 18.57
CA VAL A 291 0.02 6.57 18.92
C VAL A 291 0.02 5.12 19.41
N ASN A 292 1.02 4.32 19.06
CA ASN A 292 1.15 2.95 19.57
C ASN A 292 1.54 2.89 21.06
N ARG A 293 1.91 4.02 21.66
CA ARG A 293 2.20 4.14 23.10
C ARG A 293 1.08 4.85 23.87
N GLY A 294 0.00 5.23 23.20
CA GLY A 294 -1.06 6.04 23.79
C GLY A 294 -1.38 7.28 22.96
N PHE A 295 -2.62 7.76 23.03
CA PHE A 295 -2.98 9.08 22.51
C PHE A 295 -3.93 9.85 23.44
N TYR A 296 -4.00 11.17 23.25
CA TYR A 296 -4.73 12.04 24.17
C TYR A 296 -5.76 12.92 23.48
N VAL A 297 -7.03 12.55 23.66
CA VAL A 297 -8.22 13.36 23.36
C VAL A 297 -9.17 13.19 24.54
N LYS A 298 -9.52 14.30 25.21
CA LYS A 298 -10.44 14.30 26.38
C LYS A 298 -11.90 14.18 25.95
N ASP A 299 -12.24 14.85 24.86
CA ASP A 299 -13.59 14.93 24.35
C ASP A 299 -14.03 13.55 23.82
N LYS A 300 -15.34 13.29 23.80
CA LYS A 300 -15.88 12.07 23.20
C LYS A 300 -15.45 11.99 21.73
N ILE A 301 -14.91 10.85 21.33
CA ILE A 301 -14.53 10.58 19.94
C ILE A 301 -15.71 9.88 19.27
N ASP A 302 -16.21 10.45 18.18
CA ASP A 302 -17.29 9.81 17.42
C ASP A 302 -16.72 8.85 16.39
N LYS A 303 -15.58 9.18 15.76
CA LYS A 303 -15.01 8.40 14.65
C LYS A 303 -13.49 8.35 14.70
N VAL A 304 -12.95 7.21 14.30
CA VAL A 304 -11.49 7.00 14.20
C VAL A 304 -11.14 6.51 12.81
N VAL A 305 -10.06 7.03 12.24
CA VAL A 305 -9.39 6.45 11.08
C VAL A 305 -7.97 6.07 11.44
N VAL A 306 -7.52 4.91 10.96
CA VAL A 306 -6.16 4.40 11.14
C VAL A 306 -5.58 3.97 9.80
N ASP A 307 -4.37 4.42 9.50
CA ASP A 307 -3.55 3.97 8.36
C ASP A 307 -2.15 3.56 8.85
N PRO A 308 -2.04 2.46 9.64
CA PRO A 308 -0.79 2.06 10.26
C PRO A 308 0.25 1.55 9.26
N PRO A 309 1.54 1.51 9.65
CA PRO A 309 2.56 0.82 8.88
C PRO A 309 2.27 -0.69 8.76
N ARG A 310 3.05 -1.41 7.94
CA ARG A 310 2.90 -2.85 7.66
C ARG A 310 2.79 -3.78 8.88
N LEU A 311 3.18 -3.34 10.07
CA LEU A 311 3.09 -4.10 11.32
C LEU A 311 1.67 -4.07 11.94
N GLY A 312 0.79 -3.20 11.44
CA GLY A 312 -0.54 -2.93 12.00
C GLY A 312 -0.48 -2.08 13.27
N MET A 313 -1.56 -2.13 14.05
CA MET A 313 -1.67 -1.45 15.33
C MET A 313 -1.09 -2.29 16.48
N SER A 314 -0.60 -1.61 17.52
CA SER A 314 -0.32 -2.26 18.80
C SER A 314 -1.62 -2.67 19.50
N ARG A 315 -1.55 -3.68 20.37
CA ARG A 315 -2.70 -4.08 21.21
C ARG A 315 -3.18 -2.94 22.10
N LEU A 316 -2.24 -2.20 22.69
CA LEU A 316 -2.54 -1.03 23.52
C LEU A 316 -3.41 -0.02 22.75
N LEU A 317 -3.04 0.29 21.51
CA LEU A 317 -3.80 1.23 20.68
C LEU A 317 -5.21 0.71 20.36
N ILE A 318 -5.35 -0.58 20.05
CA ILE A 318 -6.65 -1.21 19.81
C ILE A 318 -7.53 -1.10 21.06
N ASP A 319 -6.98 -1.45 22.24
CA ASP A 319 -7.70 -1.33 23.52
C ASP A 319 -8.14 0.13 23.76
N GLU A 320 -7.23 1.09 23.60
CA GLU A 320 -7.51 2.53 23.76
C GLU A 320 -8.60 3.07 22.83
N ILE A 321 -8.62 2.62 21.58
CA ILE A 321 -9.65 3.01 20.61
C ILE A 321 -10.99 2.44 21.06
N THR A 322 -11.03 1.14 21.39
CA THR A 322 -12.28 0.44 21.72
C THR A 322 -12.89 0.89 23.06
N GLU A 323 -12.07 1.24 24.05
CA GLU A 323 -12.50 1.82 25.33
C GLU A 323 -13.22 3.17 25.14
N ARG A 324 -12.78 3.97 24.15
CA ARG A 324 -13.43 5.24 23.78
C ARG A 324 -14.67 5.06 22.93
N ALA A 325 -14.94 3.85 22.46
CA ALA A 325 -16.20 3.47 21.85
C ALA A 325 -16.64 4.36 20.66
N PRO A 326 -15.77 4.72 19.70
CA PRO A 326 -16.21 5.46 18.51
C PRO A 326 -17.30 4.67 17.76
N GLU A 327 -18.24 5.38 17.15
CA GLU A 327 -19.31 4.79 16.33
C GLU A 327 -18.72 4.08 15.11
N ILE A 328 -17.73 4.72 14.47
CA ILE A 328 -17.07 4.25 13.25
C ILE A 328 -15.56 4.16 13.47
N ILE A 329 -14.98 3.03 13.05
CA ILE A 329 -13.53 2.88 12.84
C ILE A 329 -13.31 2.60 11.35
N VAL A 330 -12.52 3.45 10.68
CA VAL A 330 -12.02 3.17 9.33
C VAL A 330 -10.59 2.67 9.44
N TYR A 331 -10.36 1.45 8.97
CA TYR A 331 -9.04 0.83 8.95
C TYR A 331 -8.54 0.75 7.51
N VAL A 332 -7.42 1.39 7.23
CA VAL A 332 -6.66 1.25 5.98
C VAL A 332 -5.40 0.42 6.19
N SER A 333 -5.08 -0.51 5.28
CA SER A 333 -3.90 -1.36 5.40
C SER A 333 -3.34 -1.79 4.06
N CYS A 334 -2.01 -1.75 3.92
CA CYS A 334 -1.27 -2.36 2.82
C CYS A 334 -0.84 -3.82 3.05
N ASN A 335 -1.32 -4.44 4.15
CA ASN A 335 -1.00 -5.81 4.55
C ASN A 335 -2.24 -6.54 5.07
N SER A 336 -2.73 -7.53 4.33
CA SER A 336 -3.93 -8.31 4.65
C SER A 336 -3.78 -9.08 5.97
N SER A 337 -2.62 -9.67 6.25
CA SER A 337 -2.48 -10.53 7.43
C SER A 337 -2.51 -9.74 8.74
N THR A 338 -1.85 -8.58 8.82
CA THR A 338 -1.92 -7.72 10.02
C THR A 338 -3.26 -7.02 10.13
N PHE A 339 -3.86 -6.64 8.99
CA PHE A 339 -5.24 -6.15 8.95
C PHE A 339 -6.21 -7.17 9.56
N SER A 340 -6.19 -8.42 9.11
CA SER A 340 -7.07 -9.47 9.64
C SER A 340 -6.82 -9.74 11.13
N ARG A 341 -5.56 -9.72 11.58
CA ARG A 341 -5.24 -9.82 13.01
C ARG A 341 -5.94 -8.71 13.81
N ASP A 342 -5.78 -7.46 13.38
CA ASP A 342 -6.27 -6.31 14.14
C ASP A 342 -7.78 -6.18 14.08
N VAL A 343 -8.40 -6.45 12.93
CA VAL A 343 -9.86 -6.55 12.80
C VAL A 343 -10.41 -7.68 13.69
N GLY A 344 -9.74 -8.83 13.76
CA GLY A 344 -10.15 -9.90 14.67
C GLY A 344 -10.11 -9.49 16.15
N LEU A 345 -9.19 -8.61 16.54
CA LEU A 345 -9.13 -8.04 17.89
C LEU A 345 -10.25 -7.00 18.12
N LEU A 346 -10.49 -6.12 17.14
CA LEU A 346 -11.61 -5.17 17.16
C LEU A 346 -12.95 -5.90 17.25
N TYR A 347 -13.10 -7.00 16.52
CA TYR A 347 -14.29 -7.85 16.55
C TYR A 347 -14.59 -8.41 17.94
N LYS A 348 -13.56 -8.96 18.61
CA LYS A 348 -13.68 -9.41 20.01
C LYS A 348 -14.03 -8.28 20.99
N LYS A 349 -13.86 -7.03 20.59
CA LYS A 349 -14.20 -5.81 21.36
C LYS A 349 -15.52 -5.18 20.91
N GLY A 350 -16.32 -5.89 20.09
CA GLY A 350 -17.67 -5.47 19.71
C GLY A 350 -17.74 -4.58 18.47
N TYR A 351 -16.77 -4.67 17.56
CA TYR A 351 -16.80 -3.99 16.26
C TYR A 351 -16.96 -4.96 15.09
N SER A 352 -17.90 -4.71 14.20
CA SER A 352 -18.13 -5.56 13.02
C SER A 352 -17.78 -4.83 11.74
N ILE A 353 -17.25 -5.54 10.74
CA ILE A 353 -17.11 -4.98 9.39
C ILE A 353 -18.51 -4.72 8.84
N ASP A 354 -18.71 -3.48 8.40
CA ASP A 354 -19.89 -3.04 7.68
C ASP A 354 -19.59 -2.83 6.19
N LYS A 355 -18.38 -2.41 5.82
CA LYS A 355 -17.96 -2.35 4.40
C LYS A 355 -16.48 -2.67 4.26
N ILE A 356 -16.11 -3.23 3.12
CA ILE A 356 -14.72 -3.51 2.79
C ILE A 356 -14.46 -3.37 1.29
N THR A 357 -13.39 -2.64 0.96
CA THR A 357 -12.92 -2.44 -0.41
C THR A 357 -11.45 -2.77 -0.49
N VAL A 358 -11.07 -3.57 -1.49
CA VAL A 358 -9.70 -3.76 -1.93
C VAL A 358 -9.38 -2.72 -2.99
N VAL A 359 -8.31 -1.97 -2.82
CA VAL A 359 -7.84 -0.99 -3.81
C VAL A 359 -6.53 -1.49 -4.40
N ASP A 360 -6.46 -1.67 -5.72
CA ASP A 360 -5.22 -2.07 -6.36
C ASP A 360 -4.29 -0.87 -6.57
N LEU A 361 -3.70 -0.36 -5.48
CA LEU A 361 -2.71 0.71 -5.52
C LEU A 361 -1.36 0.25 -6.11
N PHE A 362 -1.10 -1.05 -6.17
CA PHE A 362 0.16 -1.61 -6.64
C PHE A 362 -0.04 -2.73 -7.67
N PRO A 363 -0.61 -2.42 -8.86
CA PRO A 363 -0.75 -3.39 -9.92
C PRO A 363 0.60 -4.04 -10.27
N ARG A 364 0.53 -5.30 -10.70
CA ARG A 364 1.64 -6.20 -11.02
C ARG A 364 2.50 -6.64 -9.83
N THR A 365 2.09 -6.30 -8.61
CA THR A 365 2.76 -6.70 -7.36
C THR A 365 1.82 -7.48 -6.45
N ALA A 366 2.39 -8.19 -5.48
CA ALA A 366 1.64 -8.92 -4.47
C ALA A 366 1.00 -8.05 -3.38
N HIS A 367 1.26 -6.74 -3.40
CA HIS A 367 0.69 -5.83 -2.40
C HIS A 367 -0.81 -5.66 -2.61
N VAL A 368 -1.53 -5.64 -1.49
CA VAL A 368 -2.97 -5.41 -1.44
C VAL A 368 -3.22 -4.24 -0.50
N GLU A 369 -3.97 -3.26 -0.96
CA GLU A 369 -4.52 -2.21 -0.09
C GLU A 369 -5.96 -2.59 0.27
N VAL A 370 -6.31 -2.54 1.55
CA VAL A 370 -7.65 -2.83 2.06
C VAL A 370 -8.12 -1.64 2.87
N ILE A 371 -9.35 -1.20 2.63
CA ILE A 371 -10.07 -0.20 3.42
C ILE A 371 -11.31 -0.88 3.98
N ALA A 372 -11.50 -0.83 5.29
CA ALA A 372 -12.71 -1.34 5.93
C ALA A 372 -13.34 -0.31 6.86
N ARG A 373 -14.67 -0.26 6.82
CA ARG A 373 -15.49 0.44 7.81
C ARG A 373 -15.98 -0.56 8.83
N LEU A 374 -15.68 -0.31 10.10
CA LEU A 374 -16.19 -1.08 11.22
C LEU A 374 -17.15 -0.23 12.03
N LEU A 375 -18.27 -0.84 12.43
CA LEU A 375 -19.29 -0.23 13.29
C LEU A 375 -19.28 -0.86 14.66
N LYS A 376 -19.57 -0.05 15.68
CA LYS A 376 -19.79 -0.58 17.03
C LYS A 376 -21.13 -1.31 17.11
N GLY A 377 -21.12 -2.53 17.66
CA GLY A 377 -22.28 -3.38 17.85
C GLY A 377 -22.57 -4.34 16.69
N ASP A 378 -23.68 -5.03 16.78
CA ASP A 378 -24.08 -6.12 15.87
C ASP A 378 -24.75 -5.60 14.59
N LYS A 379 -24.14 -4.64 13.87
CA LYS A 379 -24.61 -4.23 12.54
C LYS A 379 -23.76 -4.96 11.48
N TRP A 380 -24.38 -5.91 10.76
CA TRP A 380 -23.71 -7.02 10.08
C TRP A 380 -23.42 -6.76 8.59
N ILE A 381 -22.18 -7.10 8.15
CA ILE A 381 -21.86 -7.69 6.83
C ILE A 381 -21.10 -9.05 6.95
N ALA A 382 -20.77 -9.55 8.14
CA ALA A 382 -19.97 -10.76 8.28
C ALA A 382 -20.49 -11.74 9.34
N LYS A 383 -20.50 -13.04 9.02
CA LYS A 383 -20.80 -14.12 9.99
C LYS A 383 -19.50 -14.59 10.66
N ALA A 384 -19.49 -14.60 11.99
CA ALA A 384 -18.44 -15.28 12.74
C ALA A 384 -18.61 -16.80 12.62
N LEU A 385 -17.50 -17.49 12.41
CA LEU A 385 -17.42 -18.95 12.38
C LEU A 385 -17.21 -19.55 13.76
#